data_AF-A0A2D7BTF2-F1
#
_entry.id   AF-A0A2D7BTF2-F1
#
_cell.length_a   1.000
_cell.length_b   1.000
_cell.length_c   1.000
_cell.angle_alpha   90.00
_cell.angle_beta   90.00
_cell.angle_gamma   90.00
#
_symmetry.space_group_name_H-M   'P 1'
#
loop_
_entity.id
_entity.type
_entity.pdbx_description
1 polymer ?
#
loop_
_entity_poly.entity_id
_entity_poly.type
_entity_poly.pdbx_seq_one_letter_code
_entity_poly.pdbx_strand_id
1 'polypeptide(L)'
;MKHLYTSMVQCICAHGTLVNVILWVKLTCKQVLLMSGTTTNTQNIKPCWPKGNAVTSTSVADVVQDSIRLGRGAELDESLIRADDKNLNGRYCGYFYNRAEIAASGRVFMCCPNWLPVIIGDLKTQTIKEMWNGPTAQKVRQQLFDGNNWPLCRHKTCPKINQNELIYIKDIDAKRFSNNPEDFDYHQLSDWEVNAIKNKSTVAEFFPHDIQIGTDESCNLKCPSCRADKIMHTSGKIYEKRKWLTDKIFDEILATPKDYPIKMWVTGGGDPFGSKIFRERLQSMDLTDRPNTEIHFQTNGVMLTPKVWNSISKLHNNIGSIIFSFDAGTKDTYENQTRLGGHWDPLIKNVDYIFNNYNNYEKFHLNHNFVVQTCNYKEIPDFLQMVVERWVKPNIKESMATFSLILDWGHMSDYDERAIWKNTHPEHEDFLRVLQDPRLMKYRRYADYGNMTTFVEQAHSKDTGPGYT
;
A
#
# COMPACT_ATOMS: atom_id res chain seq x y z
N MET A 1 -62.74 23.64 -17.16
CA MET A 1 -62.94 24.84 -16.31
C MET A 1 -61.76 24.90 -15.35
N LYS A 2 -60.73 25.72 -15.59
CA LYS A 2 -60.64 27.20 -15.47
C LYS A 2 -60.36 27.60 -14.00
N HIS A 3 -59.35 28.38 -13.60
CA HIS A 3 -58.44 29.36 -14.24
C HIS A 3 -57.07 29.37 -13.48
N LEU A 4 -55.85 29.56 -14.03
CA LEU A 4 -55.22 30.54 -14.96
C LEU A 4 -54.87 31.91 -14.36
N TYR A 5 -53.59 32.30 -14.39
CA TYR A 5 -52.98 33.42 -15.16
C TYR A 5 -51.43 33.32 -15.06
N THR A 6 -50.59 33.02 -16.07
CA THR A 6 -50.11 33.65 -17.35
C THR A 6 -49.10 34.81 -17.27
N SER A 7 -47.88 34.59 -17.79
CA SER A 7 -47.08 35.37 -18.78
C SER A 7 -45.59 34.96 -18.65
N MET A 8 -44.83 34.38 -19.59
CA MET A 8 -44.59 34.55 -21.04
C MET A 8 -43.84 35.84 -21.43
N VAL A 9 -42.54 35.72 -21.76
CA VAL A 9 -41.91 36.32 -22.95
C VAL A 9 -40.85 35.36 -23.51
N GLN A 10 -41.07 34.96 -24.76
CA GLN A 10 -40.15 34.29 -25.68
C GLN A 10 -39.30 35.32 -26.43
N CYS A 11 -38.11 34.92 -26.89
CA CYS A 11 -37.59 35.40 -28.17
C CYS A 11 -37.08 34.19 -28.97
N ILE A 12 -37.64 34.02 -30.17
CA ILE A 12 -37.39 32.95 -31.16
C ILE A 12 -36.54 33.54 -32.31
N CYS A 13 -35.88 32.65 -33.05
CA CYS A 13 -35.37 32.71 -34.45
C CYS A 13 -33.83 32.66 -34.52
N ALA A 14 -33.16 31.89 -35.40
CA ALA A 14 -33.57 31.03 -36.51
C ALA A 14 -32.42 30.05 -36.88
N HIS A 15 -32.73 29.11 -37.78
CA HIS A 15 -31.88 28.05 -38.34
C HIS A 15 -30.59 28.56 -39.04
N GLY A 16 -29.57 27.68 -39.15
CA GLY A 16 -28.51 27.84 -40.15
C GLY A 16 -27.31 26.92 -39.97
N THR A 17 -27.34 25.76 -40.63
CA THR A 17 -26.17 24.91 -40.93
C THR A 17 -25.16 25.69 -41.78
N LEU A 18 -23.87 25.67 -41.43
CA LEU A 18 -22.79 25.85 -42.42
C LEU A 18 -21.46 25.25 -41.95
N VAL A 19 -20.96 24.37 -42.80
CA VAL A 19 -19.64 23.73 -42.82
C VAL A 19 -18.62 24.70 -43.44
N ASN A 20 -17.38 24.71 -42.92
CA ASN A 20 -16.08 24.80 -43.63
C ASN A 20 -14.97 25.04 -42.59
N VAL A 21 -14.03 24.12 -42.32
CA VAL A 21 -12.87 23.68 -43.12
C VAL A 21 -11.77 24.75 -43.24
N ILE A 22 -10.70 24.52 -42.45
CA ILE A 22 -9.25 24.65 -42.72
C ILE A 22 -8.73 26.02 -43.19
N LEU A 23 -7.79 26.62 -42.43
CA LEU A 23 -6.36 26.64 -42.83
C LEU A 23 -5.43 27.14 -41.71
N TRP A 24 -4.37 26.36 -41.51
CA TRP A 24 -3.14 26.70 -40.80
C TRP A 24 -2.34 27.74 -41.58
N VAL A 25 -1.75 28.72 -40.88
CA VAL A 25 -0.47 29.31 -41.28
C VAL A 25 0.39 29.51 -40.03
N LYS A 26 1.44 28.69 -39.92
CA LYS A 26 2.68 28.99 -39.19
C LYS A 26 3.34 30.19 -39.85
N LEU A 27 3.94 31.10 -39.08
CA LEU A 27 5.22 31.69 -39.45
C LEU A 27 5.92 32.29 -38.22
N THR A 28 7.23 32.15 -38.26
CA THR A 28 8.20 32.19 -37.17
C THR A 28 9.11 33.42 -37.26
N CYS A 29 9.68 33.76 -36.10
CA CYS A 29 11.03 34.29 -35.88
C CYS A 29 11.37 35.79 -36.00
N LYS A 30 12.04 36.22 -34.92
CA LYS A 30 13.24 37.08 -34.79
C LYS A 30 13.12 38.61 -34.70
N GLN A 31 13.35 39.06 -33.45
CA GLN A 31 14.37 40.02 -32.99
C GLN A 31 14.61 41.31 -33.80
N VAL A 32 14.31 42.46 -33.18
CA VAL A 32 15.15 43.67 -33.23
C VAL A 32 15.16 44.31 -31.82
N LEU A 33 16.36 44.71 -31.39
CA LEU A 33 16.71 45.41 -30.16
C LEU A 33 17.17 46.82 -30.57
N LEU A 34 16.81 47.87 -29.81
CA LEU A 34 17.49 49.17 -29.58
C LEU A 34 16.45 50.19 -29.04
N MET A 35 16.48 50.48 -27.75
CA MET A 35 17.09 51.67 -27.11
C MET A 35 16.26 52.96 -27.19
N SER A 36 15.60 53.30 -26.09
CA SER A 36 15.64 54.64 -25.48
C SER A 36 15.03 54.55 -24.08
N GLY A 37 15.86 54.80 -23.07
CA GLY A 37 15.44 54.77 -21.67
C GLY A 37 14.74 56.06 -21.24
N THR A 38 13.91 55.93 -20.21
CA THR A 38 13.87 56.87 -19.08
C THR A 38 13.35 56.12 -17.86
N THR A 39 14.10 56.28 -16.78
CA THR A 39 13.92 55.74 -15.43
C THR A 39 12.73 56.35 -14.71
N THR A 40 11.91 55.54 -14.05
CA THR A 40 11.42 55.82 -12.69
C THR A 40 11.20 54.51 -11.93
N ASN A 41 11.58 54.55 -10.67
CA ASN A 41 11.91 53.48 -9.75
C ASN A 41 10.67 53.05 -8.95
N THR A 42 10.37 51.75 -8.86
CA THR A 42 9.86 51.13 -7.63
C THR A 42 10.12 49.62 -7.65
N GLN A 43 10.60 49.15 -6.51
CA GLN A 43 11.23 47.86 -6.26
C GLN A 43 10.27 46.67 -6.43
N ASN A 44 10.76 45.58 -7.03
CA ASN A 44 10.37 44.21 -6.64
C ASN A 44 11.44 43.19 -7.07
N ILE A 45 12.11 42.65 -6.05
CA ILE A 45 12.50 41.25 -5.82
C ILE A 45 13.14 40.48 -7.01
N LYS A 46 14.46 40.27 -6.91
CA LYS A 46 15.27 39.37 -7.75
C LYS A 46 15.00 37.89 -7.40
N PRO A 47 14.87 36.98 -8.38
CA PRO A 47 15.19 35.57 -8.21
C PRO A 47 16.68 35.33 -8.54
N CYS A 48 17.45 34.89 -7.55
CA CYS A 48 18.85 34.51 -7.72
C CYS A 48 18.95 33.00 -8.00
N TRP A 49 19.27 32.64 -9.24
CA TRP A 49 19.96 31.38 -9.56
C TRP A 49 21.42 31.69 -9.89
N PRO A 50 22.40 30.98 -9.34
CA PRO A 50 23.71 30.86 -9.96
C PRO A 50 23.87 29.49 -10.64
N LYS A 51 24.44 29.53 -11.85
CA LYS A 51 24.92 28.37 -12.63
C LYS A 51 26.29 27.92 -12.12
N GLY A 52 26.49 26.61 -12.10
CA GLY A 52 27.72 25.93 -12.53
C GLY A 52 28.75 25.57 -11.46
N ASN A 53 29.01 24.26 -11.30
CA ASN A 53 30.30 23.67 -11.67
C ASN A 53 30.19 22.15 -11.79
N ALA A 54 30.72 21.62 -12.90
CA ALA A 54 30.83 20.20 -13.16
C ALA A 54 31.98 19.60 -12.33
N VAL A 55 31.71 18.48 -11.66
CA VAL A 55 32.73 17.57 -11.15
C VAL A 55 32.37 16.18 -11.65
N THR A 56 33.31 15.60 -12.40
CA THR A 56 33.26 14.27 -12.98
C THR A 56 33.46 13.20 -11.90
N SER A 57 32.45 12.37 -11.68
CA SER A 57 32.63 11.01 -11.15
C SER A 57 31.63 10.09 -11.85
N THR A 58 32.07 9.42 -12.89
CA THR A 58 31.33 8.33 -13.54
C THR A 58 31.15 7.20 -12.55
N SER A 59 30.00 7.16 -11.88
CA SER A 59 29.56 6.01 -11.10
C SER A 59 28.83 5.04 -12.04
N VAL A 60 28.99 3.75 -11.78
CA VAL A 60 28.46 2.63 -12.56
C VAL A 60 26.91 2.56 -12.54
N ALA A 61 26.23 3.57 -11.96
CA ALA A 61 24.78 3.73 -11.95
C ALA A 61 24.18 4.29 -13.26
N ASP A 62 24.98 4.96 -14.09
CA ASP A 62 24.45 5.72 -15.24
C ASP A 62 24.23 4.88 -16.52
N VAL A 63 24.57 3.58 -16.53
CA VAL A 63 24.51 2.73 -17.73
C VAL A 63 23.29 1.78 -17.76
N VAL A 64 22.35 1.88 -16.80
CA VAL A 64 21.13 1.00 -16.78
C VAL A 64 19.80 1.79 -16.71
N GLN A 65 19.80 3.09 -17.00
CA GLN A 65 18.58 3.92 -16.91
C GLN A 65 17.73 4.06 -18.18
N ASP A 66 18.13 3.53 -19.34
CA ASP A 66 17.43 3.81 -20.60
C ASP A 66 16.15 2.98 -20.88
N SER A 67 15.65 2.19 -19.94
CA SER A 67 14.37 1.47 -20.14
C SER A 67 13.52 1.19 -18.90
N ILE A 68 13.93 1.61 -17.71
CA ILE A 68 13.18 1.35 -16.47
C ILE A 68 12.58 2.66 -15.94
N ARG A 69 11.26 2.81 -16.05
CA ARG A 69 10.55 3.92 -15.40
C ARG A 69 10.42 3.61 -13.91
N LEU A 70 11.03 4.47 -13.08
CA LEU A 70 10.92 4.37 -11.63
C LEU A 70 9.57 4.89 -11.14
N GLY A 71 8.94 4.18 -10.20
CA GLY A 71 7.79 4.69 -9.45
C GLY A 71 8.19 5.77 -8.44
N ARG A 72 7.30 6.71 -8.13
CA ARG A 72 7.46 7.58 -6.95
C ARG A 72 7.11 6.75 -5.72
N GLY A 73 8.12 6.29 -5.01
CA GLY A 73 7.98 5.79 -3.64
C GLY A 73 8.24 6.91 -2.64
N ALA A 74 7.73 6.74 -1.42
CA ALA A 74 8.11 7.50 -0.23
C ALA A 74 9.61 7.84 -0.23
N GLU A 75 9.97 9.12 -0.06
CA GLU A 75 11.34 9.47 0.33
C GLU A 75 11.50 8.97 1.77
N LEU A 76 12.34 7.95 1.95
CA LEU A 76 12.61 7.38 3.26
C LEU A 76 13.91 7.98 3.78
N ASP A 77 13.88 8.40 5.05
CA ASP A 77 15.09 8.82 5.76
C ASP A 77 16.00 7.60 5.99
N GLU A 78 16.96 7.41 5.07
CA GLU A 78 17.92 6.30 5.11
C GLU A 78 18.84 6.35 6.34
N SER A 79 18.92 7.47 7.06
CA SER A 79 19.81 7.63 8.22
C SER A 79 19.39 6.80 9.43
N LEU A 80 18.13 6.38 9.48
CA LEU A 80 17.56 5.59 10.58
C LEU A 80 17.66 4.09 10.35
N ILE A 81 18.06 3.69 9.14
CA ILE A 81 18.18 2.28 8.78
C ILE A 81 19.64 1.90 8.90
N ARG A 82 20.01 1.35 10.07
CA ARG A 82 21.25 0.59 10.22
C ARG A 82 21.14 -0.72 9.44
N ALA A 83 21.34 -0.64 8.13
CA ALA A 83 21.49 -1.81 7.28
C ALA A 83 22.91 -1.83 6.74
N ASP A 84 23.73 -2.73 7.25
CA ASP A 84 24.93 -3.15 6.52
C ASP A 84 24.50 -3.68 5.15
N ASP A 85 25.29 -3.43 4.11
CA ASP A 85 25.02 -3.98 2.77
C ASP A 85 24.95 -5.51 2.87
N LYS A 86 23.72 -6.04 2.82
CA LYS A 86 23.46 -7.48 2.90
C LYS A 86 23.87 -8.11 1.57
N ASN A 87 24.57 -9.24 1.65
CA ASN A 87 24.82 -10.08 0.48
C ASN A 87 23.58 -10.93 0.17
N LEU A 88 22.91 -10.59 -0.92
CA LEU A 88 21.71 -11.21 -1.45
C LEU A 88 22.01 -12.23 -2.56
N ASN A 89 23.28 -12.43 -2.93
CA ASN A 89 23.63 -13.42 -3.93
C ASN A 89 23.22 -14.84 -3.48
N GLY A 90 22.46 -15.52 -4.33
CA GLY A 90 21.91 -16.84 -4.04
C GLY A 90 20.72 -16.84 -3.07
N ARG A 91 20.22 -15.67 -2.65
CA ARG A 91 18.96 -15.55 -1.89
C ARG A 91 17.74 -15.68 -2.81
N TYR A 92 16.57 -15.81 -2.21
CA TYR A 92 15.30 -15.92 -2.90
C TYR A 92 14.25 -14.98 -2.28
N CYS A 93 13.51 -14.27 -3.14
CA CYS A 93 12.33 -13.50 -2.76
C CYS A 93 11.12 -13.95 -3.60
N GLY A 94 10.12 -14.53 -2.95
CA GLY A 94 8.92 -15.05 -3.64
C GLY A 94 8.06 -14.00 -4.34
N TYR A 95 8.22 -12.71 -3.99
CA TYR A 95 7.52 -11.64 -4.68
C TYR A 95 7.84 -11.58 -6.17
N PHE A 96 9.04 -12.00 -6.58
CA PHE A 96 9.40 -11.99 -7.99
C PHE A 96 8.64 -13.03 -8.84
N TYR A 97 8.07 -14.06 -8.23
CA TYR A 97 7.36 -15.13 -8.96
C TYR A 97 5.88 -15.23 -8.62
N ASN A 98 5.43 -14.56 -7.55
CA ASN A 98 4.06 -14.68 -7.08
C ASN A 98 3.32 -13.35 -6.95
N ARG A 99 3.98 -12.21 -6.73
CA ARG A 99 3.31 -10.97 -6.32
C ARG A 99 3.23 -9.91 -7.41
N ALA A 100 2.06 -9.31 -7.57
CA ALA A 100 1.84 -8.10 -8.35
C ALA A 100 1.15 -7.02 -7.50
N GLU A 101 1.60 -5.77 -7.63
CA GLU A 101 0.98 -4.61 -7.00
C GLU A 101 0.55 -3.60 -8.05
N ILE A 102 -0.72 -3.20 -7.98
CA ILE A 102 -1.36 -2.34 -8.97
C ILE A 102 -1.67 -0.99 -8.33
N ALA A 103 -1.04 0.06 -8.84
CA ALA A 103 -1.29 1.42 -8.38
C ALA A 103 -2.53 2.02 -9.05
N ALA A 104 -3.10 3.07 -8.46
CA ALA A 104 -4.27 3.78 -9.00
C ALA A 104 -4.02 4.35 -10.39
N SER A 105 -2.76 4.58 -10.77
CA SER A 105 -2.37 4.99 -12.11
C SER A 105 -2.57 3.93 -13.21
N GLY A 106 -2.78 2.66 -12.84
CA GLY A 106 -2.78 1.48 -13.72
C GLY A 106 -1.41 0.82 -13.86
N ARG A 107 -0.36 1.42 -13.32
CA ARG A 107 1.00 0.84 -13.31
C ARG A 107 1.06 -0.37 -12.40
N VAL A 108 1.80 -1.38 -12.84
CA VAL A 108 1.98 -2.64 -12.13
C VAL A 108 3.44 -2.83 -11.75
N PHE A 109 3.66 -3.34 -10.53
CA PHE A 109 4.96 -3.62 -9.92
C PHE A 109 4.98 -5.07 -9.42
N MET A 110 6.17 -5.66 -9.22
CA MET A 110 6.31 -7.03 -8.67
C MET A 110 6.49 -7.05 -7.14
N CYS A 111 6.59 -5.87 -6.54
CA CYS A 111 6.72 -5.65 -5.10
C CYS A 111 6.32 -4.20 -4.82
N CYS A 112 6.20 -3.82 -3.54
CA CYS A 112 5.91 -2.46 -3.12
C CYS A 112 6.84 -1.48 -3.86
N PRO A 113 6.32 -0.40 -4.49
CA PRO A 113 7.13 0.55 -5.23
C PRO A 113 8.15 1.30 -4.35
N ASN A 114 7.99 1.27 -3.02
CA ASN A 114 9.00 1.77 -2.09
C ASN A 114 10.24 0.86 -2.02
N TRP A 115 10.10 -0.45 -2.24
CA TRP A 115 11.18 -1.43 -2.10
C TRP A 115 11.71 -1.92 -3.45
N LEU A 116 10.87 -1.98 -4.47
CA LEU A 116 11.21 -2.31 -5.85
C LEU A 116 10.48 -1.33 -6.77
N PRO A 117 11.05 -0.14 -7.04
CA PRO A 117 10.40 0.91 -7.83
C PRO A 117 10.34 0.60 -9.34
N VAL A 118 10.24 -0.66 -9.77
CA VAL A 118 10.26 -1.07 -11.19
C VAL A 118 8.84 -1.30 -11.72
N ILE A 119 8.42 -0.46 -12.67
CA ILE A 119 7.14 -0.65 -13.38
C ILE A 119 7.30 -1.75 -14.43
N ILE A 120 6.56 -2.84 -14.29
CA ILE A 120 6.59 -3.96 -15.27
C ILE A 120 5.60 -3.80 -16.42
N GLY A 121 4.57 -2.96 -16.25
CA GLY A 121 3.56 -2.71 -17.27
C GLY A 121 2.51 -1.70 -16.83
N ASP A 122 1.54 -1.44 -17.72
CA ASP A 122 0.41 -0.55 -17.48
C ASP A 122 -0.90 -1.23 -17.93
N LEU A 123 -1.82 -1.43 -16.99
CA LEU A 123 -3.13 -2.04 -17.21
C LEU A 123 -4.02 -1.25 -18.18
N LYS A 124 -3.72 0.02 -18.48
CA LYS A 124 -4.45 0.75 -19.52
C LYS A 124 -4.13 0.25 -20.94
N THR A 125 -2.98 -0.40 -21.11
CA THR A 125 -2.46 -0.79 -22.43
C THR A 125 -2.20 -2.29 -22.57
N GLN A 126 -2.06 -3.01 -21.46
CA GLN A 126 -1.70 -4.43 -21.42
C GLN A 126 -2.58 -5.17 -20.42
N THR A 127 -2.60 -6.49 -20.52
CA THR A 127 -3.13 -7.43 -19.51
C THR A 127 -2.02 -7.81 -18.52
N ILE A 128 -2.39 -8.27 -17.33
CA ILE A 128 -1.44 -8.82 -16.35
C ILE A 128 -0.64 -9.96 -16.98
N LYS A 129 -1.31 -10.88 -17.69
CA LYS A 129 -0.68 -12.02 -18.35
C LYS A 129 0.44 -11.61 -19.31
N GLU A 130 0.24 -10.54 -20.09
CA GLU A 130 1.24 -10.03 -21.03
C GLU A 130 2.46 -9.43 -20.31
N MET A 131 2.24 -8.63 -19.26
CA MET A 131 3.34 -7.96 -18.57
C MET A 131 4.08 -8.85 -17.57
N TRP A 132 3.40 -9.85 -17.00
CA TRP A 132 3.93 -10.70 -15.93
C TRP A 132 5.14 -11.53 -16.36
N ASN A 133 5.19 -11.94 -17.63
CA ASN A 133 6.35 -12.57 -18.26
C ASN A 133 6.97 -11.70 -19.35
N GLY A 134 6.68 -10.40 -19.34
CA GLY A 134 7.27 -9.43 -20.25
C GLY A 134 8.74 -9.14 -19.94
N PRO A 135 9.46 -8.46 -20.85
CA PRO A 135 10.91 -8.24 -20.72
C PRO A 135 11.33 -7.58 -19.40
N THR A 136 10.56 -6.61 -18.90
CA THR A 136 10.87 -5.91 -17.65
C THR A 136 10.71 -6.82 -16.43
N ALA A 137 9.66 -7.64 -16.38
CA ALA A 137 9.46 -8.59 -15.27
C ALA A 137 10.54 -9.68 -15.27
N GLN A 138 10.93 -10.17 -16.45
CA GLN A 138 12.04 -11.12 -16.58
C GLN A 138 13.37 -10.50 -16.15
N LYS A 139 13.61 -9.22 -16.44
CA LYS A 139 14.79 -8.49 -15.95
C LYS A 139 14.82 -8.38 -14.41
N VAL A 140 13.66 -8.17 -13.78
CA VAL A 140 13.56 -8.22 -12.30
C VAL A 140 13.92 -9.60 -11.78
N ARG A 141 13.41 -10.69 -12.37
CA ARG A 141 13.76 -12.07 -11.95
C ARG A 141 15.23 -12.41 -12.20
N GLN A 142 15.81 -11.90 -13.30
CA GLN A 142 17.21 -12.15 -13.67
C GLN A 142 18.20 -11.74 -12.57
N GLN A 143 17.87 -10.72 -11.76
CA GLN A 143 18.73 -10.26 -10.67
C GLN A 143 18.95 -11.33 -9.58
N LEU A 144 18.10 -12.35 -9.50
CA LEU A 144 18.33 -13.48 -8.60
C LEU A 144 19.56 -14.29 -8.98
N PHE A 145 19.94 -14.28 -10.26
CA PHE A 145 20.88 -15.24 -10.84
C PHE A 145 22.15 -14.60 -11.39
N ASP A 146 22.20 -13.27 -11.53
CA ASP A 146 23.29 -12.55 -12.17
C ASP A 146 24.51 -12.27 -11.25
N GLY A 147 24.35 -12.47 -9.94
CA GLY A 147 25.41 -12.25 -8.95
C GLY A 147 25.67 -10.79 -8.60
N ASN A 148 24.79 -9.86 -9.03
CA ASN A 148 24.96 -8.42 -8.86
C ASN A 148 24.25 -7.85 -7.62
N ASN A 149 23.96 -8.70 -6.63
CA ASN A 149 23.39 -8.27 -5.35
C ASN A 149 22.05 -7.49 -5.46
N TRP A 150 21.18 -7.83 -6.42
CA TRP A 150 19.82 -7.29 -6.57
C TRP A 150 19.77 -5.75 -6.64
N PRO A 151 20.36 -5.12 -7.68
CA PRO A 151 20.49 -3.67 -7.76
C PRO A 151 19.17 -2.94 -8.00
N LEU A 152 18.08 -3.65 -8.33
CA LEU A 152 16.77 -3.04 -8.53
C LEU A 152 16.00 -2.85 -7.21
N CYS A 153 16.41 -3.55 -6.14
CA CYS A 153 15.78 -3.47 -4.83
C CYS A 153 16.41 -2.35 -3.97
N ARG A 154 15.60 -1.68 -3.17
CA ARG A 154 16.06 -0.73 -2.14
C ARG A 154 16.36 -1.47 -0.84
N HIS A 155 17.59 -1.97 -0.71
CA HIS A 155 18.01 -2.86 0.40
C HIS A 155 17.71 -2.29 1.76
N LYS A 156 18.14 -1.04 2.00
CA LYS A 156 17.96 -0.35 3.27
C LYS A 156 16.49 -0.32 3.70
N THR A 157 15.55 -0.22 2.77
CA THR A 157 14.14 0.01 3.13
C THR A 157 13.28 -1.26 3.13
N CYS A 158 13.79 -2.36 2.58
CA CYS A 158 13.01 -3.59 2.44
C CYS A 158 13.01 -4.39 3.75
N PRO A 159 11.84 -4.66 4.38
CA PRO A 159 11.79 -5.40 5.64
C PRO A 159 12.35 -6.82 5.50
N LYS A 160 12.05 -7.54 4.41
CA LYS A 160 12.56 -8.91 4.18
C LYS A 160 14.09 -8.98 4.13
N ILE A 161 14.73 -7.94 3.57
CA ILE A 161 16.20 -7.84 3.50
C ILE A 161 16.76 -7.56 4.91
N ASN A 162 16.21 -6.56 5.59
CA ASN A 162 16.73 -6.12 6.90
C ASN A 162 16.51 -7.15 8.02
N GLN A 163 15.40 -7.89 7.97
CA GLN A 163 15.05 -8.90 8.97
C GLN A 163 15.66 -10.28 8.65
N ASN A 164 16.47 -10.39 7.58
CA ASN A 164 17.08 -11.65 7.12
C ASN A 164 16.06 -12.77 6.84
N GLU A 165 14.84 -12.42 6.41
CA GLU A 165 13.78 -13.39 6.10
C GLU A 165 14.01 -14.14 4.79
N LEU A 166 14.88 -13.62 3.91
CA LEU A 166 15.14 -14.21 2.60
C LEU A 166 15.94 -15.51 2.74
N ILE A 167 15.41 -16.64 2.29
CA ILE A 167 16.14 -17.91 2.29
C ILE A 167 17.16 -17.98 1.15
N TYR A 168 18.10 -18.92 1.23
CA TYR A 168 18.93 -19.25 0.08
C TYR A 168 18.18 -20.17 -0.89
N ILE A 169 18.40 -19.99 -2.19
CA ILE A 169 17.83 -20.84 -3.25
C ILE A 169 18.16 -22.32 -3.03
N LYS A 170 19.38 -22.63 -2.59
CA LYS A 170 19.82 -24.00 -2.29
C LYS A 170 19.02 -24.67 -1.15
N ASP A 171 18.38 -23.88 -0.30
CA ASP A 171 17.66 -24.34 0.88
C ASP A 171 16.13 -24.42 0.65
N ILE A 172 15.65 -24.06 -0.56
CA ILE A 172 14.21 -24.01 -0.90
C ILE A 172 13.49 -25.34 -0.61
N ASP A 173 14.05 -26.47 -1.03
CA ASP A 173 13.40 -27.77 -0.79
C ASP A 173 13.33 -28.08 0.72
N ALA A 174 14.42 -27.85 1.44
CA ALA A 174 14.47 -28.09 2.88
C ALA A 174 13.44 -27.23 3.62
N LYS A 175 13.24 -25.99 3.16
CA LYS A 175 12.25 -25.07 3.72
C LYS A 175 10.82 -25.47 3.38
N ARG A 176 10.56 -25.90 2.14
CA ARG A 176 9.23 -26.32 1.68
C ARG A 176 8.69 -27.56 2.42
N PHE A 177 9.58 -28.46 2.84
CA PHE A 177 9.22 -29.69 3.56
C PHE A 177 9.51 -29.60 5.07
N SER A 178 9.77 -28.39 5.57
CA SER A 178 10.05 -28.15 6.98
C SER A 178 8.79 -28.37 7.83
N ASN A 179 8.97 -28.83 9.06
CA ASN A 179 7.90 -28.78 10.06
C ASN A 179 7.94 -27.49 10.90
N ASN A 180 8.88 -26.58 10.61
CA ASN A 180 8.97 -25.30 11.32
C ASN A 180 7.82 -24.37 10.90
N PRO A 181 6.97 -23.91 11.83
CA PRO A 181 5.91 -22.94 11.53
C PRO A 181 6.41 -21.64 10.88
N GLU A 182 7.66 -21.23 11.14
CA GLU A 182 8.26 -20.03 10.53
C GLU A 182 8.53 -20.19 9.03
N ASP A 183 8.56 -21.43 8.52
CA ASP A 183 8.80 -21.71 7.10
C ASP A 183 7.49 -21.79 6.29
N PHE A 184 6.35 -21.43 6.89
CA PHE A 184 5.01 -21.56 6.29
C PHE A 184 4.86 -20.91 4.91
N ASP A 185 5.47 -19.74 4.70
CA ASP A 185 5.44 -19.04 3.41
C ASP A 185 6.06 -19.90 2.28
N TYR A 186 7.01 -20.78 2.62
CA TYR A 186 7.71 -21.63 1.66
C TYR A 186 6.99 -22.95 1.37
N HIS A 187 6.08 -23.38 2.26
CA HIS A 187 5.24 -24.56 2.03
C HIS A 187 4.28 -24.36 0.85
N GLN A 188 3.98 -23.10 0.50
CA GLN A 188 3.07 -22.74 -0.58
C GLN A 188 3.74 -22.60 -1.95
N LEU A 189 5.07 -22.76 -2.05
CA LEU A 189 5.77 -22.72 -3.34
C LEU A 189 5.33 -23.89 -4.22
N SER A 190 4.93 -23.58 -5.46
CA SER A 190 4.52 -24.61 -6.42
C SER A 190 5.74 -25.40 -6.93
N ASP A 191 5.53 -26.64 -7.36
CA ASP A 191 6.59 -27.43 -8.03
C ASP A 191 7.13 -26.69 -9.25
N TRP A 192 6.26 -25.95 -9.94
CA TRP A 192 6.61 -25.14 -11.08
C TRP A 192 7.61 -24.04 -10.69
N GLU A 193 7.31 -23.29 -9.63
CA GLU A 193 8.14 -22.18 -9.15
C GLU A 193 9.51 -22.68 -8.69
N VAL A 194 9.54 -23.77 -7.91
CA VAL A 194 10.80 -24.41 -7.48
C VAL A 194 11.63 -24.85 -8.68
N ASN A 195 11.00 -25.47 -9.69
CA ASN A 195 11.70 -25.87 -10.92
C ASN A 195 12.21 -24.67 -11.72
N ALA A 196 11.44 -23.59 -11.81
CA ALA A 196 11.87 -22.37 -12.48
C ALA A 196 13.11 -21.78 -11.81
N ILE A 197 13.12 -21.69 -10.48
CA ILE A 197 14.23 -21.14 -9.70
C ILE A 197 15.49 -21.99 -9.83
N LYS A 198 15.36 -23.32 -9.68
CA LYS A 198 16.50 -24.25 -9.81
C LYS A 198 17.14 -24.22 -11.20
N ASN A 199 16.33 -24.03 -12.23
CA ASN A 199 16.78 -23.91 -13.61
C ASN A 199 17.14 -22.47 -14.02
N LYS A 200 17.14 -21.52 -13.08
CA LYS A 200 17.42 -20.10 -13.31
C LYS A 200 16.51 -19.47 -14.39
N SER A 201 15.28 -19.96 -14.51
CA SER A 201 14.29 -19.44 -15.46
C SER A 201 13.76 -18.09 -14.98
N THR A 202 13.78 -17.09 -15.86
CA THR A 202 13.16 -15.77 -15.64
C THR A 202 11.68 -15.73 -16.01
N VAL A 203 11.15 -16.79 -16.59
CA VAL A 203 9.72 -16.97 -16.80
C VAL A 203 9.12 -17.44 -15.47
N ALA A 204 7.92 -16.93 -15.13
CA ALA A 204 7.05 -17.37 -14.04
C ALA A 204 5.80 -18.09 -14.59
N GLU A 205 4.93 -18.61 -13.72
CA GLU A 205 3.60 -19.08 -14.13
C GLU A 205 2.85 -17.98 -14.90
N PHE A 206 1.78 -18.35 -15.59
CA PHE A 206 1.13 -17.42 -16.55
C PHE A 206 0.49 -16.20 -15.88
N PHE A 207 0.27 -16.23 -14.56
CA PHE A 207 -0.36 -15.17 -13.79
C PHE A 207 0.27 -15.08 -12.38
N PRO A 208 0.24 -13.92 -11.70
CA PRO A 208 0.64 -13.82 -10.30
C PRO A 208 -0.39 -14.47 -9.37
N HIS A 209 0.09 -15.08 -8.29
CA HIS A 209 -0.76 -15.68 -7.25
C HIS A 209 -1.18 -14.70 -6.15
N ASP A 210 -0.47 -13.59 -5.94
CA ASP A 210 -0.73 -12.58 -4.91
C ASP A 210 -0.86 -11.19 -5.55
N ILE A 211 -2.02 -10.56 -5.43
CA ILE A 211 -2.35 -9.34 -6.18
C ILE A 211 -2.85 -8.26 -5.22
N GLN A 212 -2.06 -7.19 -5.06
CA GLN A 212 -2.46 -5.99 -4.35
C GLN A 212 -3.20 -5.03 -5.29
N ILE A 213 -4.48 -4.78 -5.02
CA ILE A 213 -5.37 -4.01 -5.88
C ILE A 213 -5.55 -2.59 -5.31
N GLY A 214 -4.68 -1.67 -5.73
CA GLY A 214 -4.71 -0.24 -5.38
C GLY A 214 -5.32 0.64 -6.47
N THR A 215 -6.31 0.15 -7.22
CA THR A 215 -6.85 0.82 -8.42
C THR A 215 -7.72 2.04 -8.14
N ASP A 216 -8.17 2.23 -6.90
CA ASP A 216 -8.97 3.37 -6.46
C ASP A 216 -8.53 3.88 -5.08
N GLU A 217 -8.45 5.20 -4.95
CA GLU A 217 -7.93 5.91 -3.77
C GLU A 217 -9.07 6.42 -2.88
N SER A 218 -10.33 6.19 -3.27
CA SER A 218 -11.50 6.71 -2.56
C SER A 218 -11.60 6.16 -1.14
N CYS A 219 -11.79 7.05 -0.17
CA CYS A 219 -11.98 6.72 1.24
C CYS A 219 -12.93 7.71 1.91
N ASN A 220 -13.79 7.20 2.80
CA ASN A 220 -14.71 8.01 3.59
C ASN A 220 -13.99 8.88 4.65
N LEU A 221 -12.71 8.60 4.94
CA LEU A 221 -11.89 9.29 5.94
C LEU A 221 -10.80 10.17 5.31
N LYS A 222 -10.26 11.09 6.12
CA LYS A 222 -9.10 11.95 5.81
C LYS A 222 -7.99 11.72 6.84
N CYS A 223 -7.46 10.49 6.89
CA CYS A 223 -6.39 10.15 7.84
C CYS A 223 -5.10 10.94 7.50
N PRO A 224 -4.56 11.78 8.40
CA PRO A 224 -3.40 12.63 8.08
C PRO A 224 -2.14 11.85 7.69
N SER A 225 -1.95 10.65 8.23
CA SER A 225 -0.85 9.75 7.87
C SER A 225 -0.93 9.19 6.45
N CYS A 226 -2.10 9.23 5.82
CA CYS A 226 -2.37 8.60 4.53
C CYS A 226 -2.54 9.61 3.39
N ARG A 227 -3.12 10.78 3.66
CA ARG A 227 -3.48 11.76 2.62
C ARG A 227 -3.63 13.17 3.17
N ALA A 228 -3.30 14.15 2.33
CA ALA A 228 -3.52 15.57 2.63
C ALA A 228 -5.01 15.96 2.62
N ASP A 229 -5.84 15.31 1.79
CA ASP A 229 -7.26 15.64 1.61
C ASP A 229 -8.16 14.41 1.48
N LYS A 230 -9.46 14.61 1.73
CA LYS A 230 -10.47 13.57 1.54
C LYS A 230 -10.66 13.30 0.06
N ILE A 231 -10.49 12.05 -0.35
CA ILE A 231 -10.62 11.61 -1.75
C ILE A 231 -11.86 10.73 -1.84
N MET A 232 -12.85 11.12 -2.66
CA MET A 232 -14.05 10.34 -2.92
C MET A 232 -14.45 10.47 -4.38
N HIS A 233 -14.34 9.39 -5.14
CA HIS A 233 -14.81 9.31 -6.53
C HIS A 233 -16.17 8.62 -6.57
N THR A 234 -17.23 9.38 -6.84
CA THR A 234 -18.62 8.87 -6.86
C THR A 234 -19.30 9.01 -8.23
N SER A 235 -18.76 9.88 -9.10
CA SER A 235 -19.21 10.11 -10.47
C SER A 235 -18.14 10.85 -11.30
N GLY A 236 -18.37 11.00 -12.59
CA GLY A 236 -17.52 11.77 -13.50
C GLY A 236 -16.29 11.03 -14.03
N LYS A 237 -15.44 11.74 -14.78
CA LYS A 237 -14.36 11.12 -15.57
C LYS A 237 -13.34 10.34 -14.74
N ILE A 238 -13.03 10.79 -13.53
CA ILE A 238 -12.07 10.09 -12.65
C ILE A 238 -12.71 8.80 -12.13
N TYR A 239 -13.97 8.87 -11.67
CA TYR A 239 -14.73 7.69 -11.26
C TYR A 239 -14.78 6.64 -12.38
N GLU A 240 -15.13 7.02 -13.61
CA GLU A 240 -15.19 6.07 -14.73
C GLU A 240 -13.83 5.43 -15.02
N LYS A 241 -12.74 6.19 -14.96
CA LYS A 241 -11.38 5.65 -15.15
C LYS A 241 -10.99 4.66 -14.06
N ARG A 242 -11.27 4.99 -12.79
CA ARG A 242 -10.96 4.14 -11.63
C ARG A 242 -11.82 2.89 -11.65
N LYS A 243 -13.11 3.03 -11.95
CA LYS A 243 -14.06 1.91 -12.11
C LYS A 243 -13.62 0.97 -13.22
N TRP A 244 -13.30 1.50 -14.41
CA TRP A 244 -12.81 0.70 -15.52
C TRP A 244 -11.55 -0.10 -15.15
N LEU A 245 -10.59 0.55 -14.46
CA LEU A 245 -9.36 -0.12 -14.04
C LEU A 245 -9.63 -1.23 -13.03
N THR A 246 -10.49 -0.98 -12.04
CA THR A 246 -10.93 -1.96 -11.05
C THR A 246 -11.65 -3.13 -11.72
N ASP A 247 -12.65 -2.86 -12.56
CA ASP A 247 -13.38 -3.92 -13.26
C ASP A 247 -12.44 -4.77 -14.12
N LYS A 248 -11.54 -4.13 -14.88
CA LYS A 248 -10.56 -4.82 -15.72
C LYS A 248 -9.72 -5.83 -14.93
N ILE A 249 -9.12 -5.44 -13.80
CA ILE A 249 -8.28 -6.38 -13.03
C ILE A 249 -9.11 -7.52 -12.42
N PHE A 250 -10.29 -7.22 -11.87
CA PHE A 250 -11.14 -8.27 -11.32
C PHE A 250 -11.63 -9.23 -12.42
N ASP A 251 -11.95 -8.73 -13.61
CA ASP A 251 -12.34 -9.57 -14.74
C ASP A 251 -11.17 -10.44 -15.24
N GLU A 252 -9.94 -9.91 -15.29
CA GLU A 252 -8.74 -10.71 -15.60
C GLU A 252 -8.49 -11.81 -14.56
N ILE A 253 -8.69 -11.52 -13.26
CA ILE A 253 -8.58 -12.52 -12.19
C ILE A 253 -9.66 -13.60 -12.36
N LEU A 254 -10.91 -13.21 -12.58
CA LEU A 254 -12.01 -14.17 -12.74
C LEU A 254 -11.91 -15.00 -14.03
N ALA A 255 -11.16 -14.52 -15.02
CA ALA A 255 -10.85 -15.26 -16.24
C ALA A 255 -9.77 -16.35 -16.05
N THR A 256 -9.08 -16.38 -14.91
CA THR A 256 -8.17 -17.49 -14.59
C THR A 256 -8.95 -18.78 -14.29
N PRO A 257 -8.35 -19.97 -14.45
CA PRO A 257 -8.98 -21.25 -14.06
C PRO A 257 -9.51 -21.19 -12.62
N LYS A 258 -10.65 -21.84 -12.36
CA LYS A 258 -11.36 -21.73 -11.06
C LYS A 258 -10.57 -22.29 -9.88
N ASP A 259 -9.72 -23.28 -10.15
CA ASP A 259 -8.81 -23.93 -9.22
C ASP A 259 -7.44 -23.23 -9.11
N TYR A 260 -7.18 -22.21 -9.94
CA TYR A 260 -5.94 -21.45 -9.88
C TYR A 260 -5.87 -20.64 -8.56
N PRO A 261 -4.81 -20.82 -7.75
CA PRO A 261 -4.72 -20.15 -6.47
C PRO A 261 -4.44 -18.65 -6.66
N ILE A 262 -5.28 -17.80 -6.07
CA ILE A 262 -5.17 -16.35 -6.15
C ILE A 262 -5.45 -15.75 -4.78
N LYS A 263 -4.61 -14.82 -4.32
CA LYS A 263 -4.82 -13.97 -3.15
C LYS A 263 -5.00 -12.53 -3.63
N MET A 264 -6.11 -11.91 -3.26
CA MET A 264 -6.41 -10.52 -3.61
C MET A 264 -6.37 -9.65 -2.37
N TRP A 265 -5.60 -8.56 -2.39
CA TRP A 265 -5.60 -7.56 -1.31
C TRP A 265 -6.36 -6.30 -1.75
N VAL A 266 -7.43 -5.99 -1.02
CA VAL A 266 -8.30 -4.84 -1.28
C VAL A 266 -8.35 -3.95 -0.02
N THR A 267 -7.78 -2.76 0.02
CA THR A 267 -7.11 -2.02 -1.06
C THR A 267 -5.82 -1.35 -0.57
N GLY A 268 -4.91 -1.05 -1.50
CA GLY A 268 -3.62 -0.42 -1.19
C GLY A 268 -3.65 1.11 -1.02
N GLY A 269 -4.76 1.80 -1.34
CA GLY A 269 -4.80 3.29 -1.32
C GLY A 269 -6.14 3.95 -1.00
N GLY A 270 -7.21 3.17 -0.86
CA GLY A 270 -8.55 3.63 -0.50
C GLY A 270 -9.12 2.89 0.70
N ASP A 271 -10.44 2.78 0.76
CA ASP A 271 -11.12 1.83 1.65
C ASP A 271 -12.08 0.95 0.82
N PRO A 272 -12.07 -0.39 0.98
CA PRO A 272 -12.90 -1.30 0.19
C PRO A 272 -14.40 -1.01 0.31
N PHE A 273 -14.86 -0.53 1.47
CA PHE A 273 -16.28 -0.33 1.77
C PHE A 273 -16.69 1.15 1.76
N GLY A 274 -15.74 2.06 1.94
CA GLY A 274 -15.88 3.50 1.75
C GLY A 274 -15.88 3.89 0.27
N SER A 275 -15.04 3.25 -0.55
CA SER A 275 -15.08 3.39 -1.99
C SER A 275 -16.38 2.83 -2.56
N LYS A 276 -17.09 3.66 -3.33
CA LYS A 276 -18.26 3.20 -4.10
C LYS A 276 -17.87 2.13 -5.12
N ILE A 277 -16.72 2.31 -5.78
CA ILE A 277 -16.21 1.46 -6.86
C ILE A 277 -15.92 0.06 -6.33
N PHE A 278 -15.10 -0.05 -5.27
CA PHE A 278 -14.80 -1.36 -4.69
C PHE A 278 -16.04 -2.01 -4.08
N ARG A 279 -16.83 -1.26 -3.30
CA ARG A 279 -18.03 -1.80 -2.66
C ARG A 279 -19.00 -2.41 -3.67
N GLU A 280 -19.32 -1.70 -4.76
CA GLU A 280 -20.21 -2.20 -5.81
C GLU A 280 -19.62 -3.43 -6.51
N ARG A 281 -18.31 -3.43 -6.78
CA ARG A 281 -17.65 -4.59 -7.40
C ARG A 281 -17.71 -5.81 -6.47
N LEU A 282 -17.36 -5.67 -5.19
CA LEU A 282 -17.42 -6.73 -4.20
C LEU A 282 -18.84 -7.31 -4.04
N GLN A 283 -19.87 -6.46 -4.03
CA GLN A 283 -21.27 -6.88 -3.94
C GLN A 283 -21.76 -7.64 -5.19
N SER A 284 -21.15 -7.39 -6.34
CA SER A 284 -21.54 -8.01 -7.61
C SER A 284 -20.87 -9.37 -7.87
N MET A 285 -19.77 -9.67 -7.18
CA MET A 285 -18.97 -10.86 -7.43
C MET A 285 -19.50 -12.09 -6.71
N ASP A 286 -19.19 -13.26 -7.27
CA ASP A 286 -19.45 -14.56 -6.69
C ASP A 286 -18.18 -15.39 -6.81
N LEU A 287 -17.64 -15.85 -5.67
CA LEU A 287 -16.42 -16.66 -5.61
C LEU A 287 -16.71 -18.07 -5.08
N THR A 288 -17.99 -18.45 -4.96
CA THR A 288 -18.41 -19.73 -4.37
C THR A 288 -17.90 -20.95 -5.15
N ASP A 289 -17.61 -20.80 -6.44
CA ASP A 289 -17.04 -21.84 -7.30
C ASP A 289 -15.52 -21.74 -7.49
N ARG A 290 -14.84 -20.90 -6.68
CA ARG A 290 -13.40 -20.65 -6.72
C ARG A 290 -12.74 -20.93 -5.36
N PRO A 291 -12.61 -22.20 -4.94
CA PRO A 291 -12.20 -22.56 -3.58
C PRO A 291 -10.76 -22.16 -3.22
N ASN A 292 -9.91 -21.90 -4.22
CA ASN A 292 -8.51 -21.50 -4.05
C ASN A 292 -8.29 -19.99 -4.25
N THR A 293 -9.37 -19.21 -4.42
CA THR A 293 -9.30 -17.75 -4.45
C THR A 293 -9.56 -17.20 -3.05
N GLU A 294 -8.62 -16.42 -2.53
CA GLU A 294 -8.69 -15.72 -1.26
C GLU A 294 -8.80 -14.21 -1.48
N ILE A 295 -9.58 -13.55 -0.63
CA ILE A 295 -9.66 -12.10 -0.55
C ILE A 295 -9.29 -11.63 0.85
N HIS A 296 -8.44 -10.61 0.89
CA HIS A 296 -7.94 -9.99 2.09
C HIS A 296 -8.31 -8.52 2.07
N PHE A 297 -8.92 -8.05 3.16
CA PHE A 297 -9.36 -6.66 3.26
C PHE A 297 -8.45 -5.87 4.17
N GLN A 298 -8.07 -4.66 3.74
CA GLN A 298 -7.54 -3.62 4.62
C GLN A 298 -8.52 -2.45 4.63
N THR A 299 -9.13 -2.18 5.78
CA THR A 299 -10.25 -1.25 5.90
C THR A 299 -10.17 -0.41 7.18
N ASN A 300 -10.75 0.78 7.15
CA ASN A 300 -11.02 1.57 8.35
C ASN A 300 -12.26 1.07 9.13
N GLY A 301 -13.02 0.11 8.60
CA GLY A 301 -14.13 -0.57 9.31
C GLY A 301 -15.43 0.22 9.49
N VAL A 302 -15.43 1.54 9.32
CA VAL A 302 -16.63 2.39 9.57
C VAL A 302 -17.78 2.05 8.62
N MET A 303 -17.48 1.72 7.37
CA MET A 303 -18.49 1.39 6.35
C MET A 303 -18.82 -0.11 6.27
N LEU A 304 -18.10 -0.96 7.01
CA LEU A 304 -18.36 -2.40 7.08
C LEU A 304 -19.50 -2.72 8.04
N THR A 305 -20.65 -2.07 7.81
CA THR A 305 -21.88 -2.28 8.58
C THR A 305 -22.42 -3.70 8.39
N PRO A 306 -23.27 -4.22 9.29
CA PRO A 306 -23.94 -5.51 9.10
C PRO A 306 -24.63 -5.65 7.74
N LYS A 307 -25.24 -4.57 7.24
CA LYS A 307 -25.86 -4.54 5.91
C LYS A 307 -24.84 -4.76 4.79
N VAL A 308 -23.70 -4.07 4.84
CA VAL A 308 -22.62 -4.22 3.84
C VAL A 308 -21.99 -5.60 3.95
N TRP A 309 -21.71 -6.08 5.15
CA TRP A 309 -21.21 -7.42 5.40
C TRP A 309 -22.11 -8.50 4.77
N ASN A 310 -23.41 -8.46 5.04
CA ASN A 310 -24.36 -9.43 4.52
C ASN A 310 -24.52 -9.34 3.00
N SER A 311 -24.31 -8.16 2.41
CA SER A 311 -24.38 -7.98 0.95
C SER A 311 -23.22 -8.61 0.17
N ILE A 312 -22.14 -9.00 0.84
CA ILE A 312 -20.98 -9.70 0.24
C ILE A 312 -20.93 -11.19 0.65
N SER A 313 -22.06 -11.79 1.03
CA SER A 313 -22.14 -13.17 1.52
C SER A 313 -21.55 -14.21 0.57
N LYS A 314 -21.61 -13.97 -0.73
CA LYS A 314 -20.99 -14.80 -1.78
C LYS A 314 -19.46 -14.82 -1.78
N LEU A 315 -18.84 -13.95 -0.97
CA LEU A 315 -17.38 -13.89 -0.79
C LEU A 315 -16.95 -14.48 0.55
N HIS A 316 -17.85 -14.70 1.51
CA HIS A 316 -17.48 -14.99 2.92
C HIS A 316 -16.54 -16.19 3.07
N ASN A 317 -16.75 -17.26 2.28
CA ASN A 317 -15.90 -18.46 2.30
C ASN A 317 -14.50 -18.24 1.71
N ASN A 318 -14.31 -17.15 0.95
CA ASN A 318 -13.06 -16.76 0.32
C ASN A 318 -12.31 -15.70 1.13
N ILE A 319 -12.89 -15.15 2.20
CA ILE A 319 -12.21 -14.12 3.00
C ILE A 319 -11.13 -14.79 3.85
N GLY A 320 -9.87 -14.54 3.52
CA GLY A 320 -8.72 -15.02 4.29
C GLY A 320 -8.38 -14.08 5.46
N SER A 321 -8.45 -12.77 5.26
CA SER A 321 -8.19 -11.84 6.37
C SER A 321 -8.96 -10.53 6.27
N ILE A 322 -9.17 -9.91 7.43
CA ILE A 322 -9.62 -8.51 7.55
C ILE A 322 -8.67 -7.79 8.49
N ILE A 323 -8.08 -6.73 7.99
CA ILE A 323 -7.20 -5.82 8.71
C ILE A 323 -7.97 -4.53 8.98
N PHE A 324 -8.33 -4.30 10.24
CA PHE A 324 -8.97 -3.07 10.70
C PHE A 324 -7.92 -2.04 11.07
N SER A 325 -8.05 -0.85 10.49
CA SER A 325 -7.07 0.22 10.65
C SER A 325 -7.58 1.21 11.71
N PHE A 326 -7.07 1.11 12.94
CA PHE A 326 -7.50 1.93 14.09
C PHE A 326 -6.62 3.18 14.26
N ASP A 327 -5.31 3.01 14.41
CA ASP A 327 -4.34 4.07 14.73
C ASP A 327 -4.66 4.85 16.03
N ALA A 328 -5.42 4.27 16.96
CA ALA A 328 -5.75 4.87 18.25
C ALA A 328 -6.25 3.80 19.24
N GLY A 329 -5.93 3.98 20.52
CA GLY A 329 -6.51 3.25 21.65
C GLY A 329 -7.70 3.97 22.27
N THR A 330 -7.89 5.26 21.98
CA THR A 330 -9.02 6.06 22.49
C THR A 330 -9.88 6.69 21.38
N LYS A 331 -11.12 7.01 21.74
CA LYS A 331 -12.07 7.70 20.86
C LYS A 331 -11.58 9.07 20.42
N ASP A 332 -11.00 9.86 21.33
CA ASP A 332 -10.56 11.23 21.05
C ASP A 332 -9.44 11.23 20.01
N THR A 333 -8.40 10.44 20.24
CA THR A 333 -7.28 10.29 19.29
C THR A 333 -7.76 9.78 17.93
N TYR A 334 -8.67 8.79 17.91
CA TYR A 334 -9.25 8.30 16.66
C TYR A 334 -9.99 9.38 15.88
N GLU A 335 -11.00 10.02 16.48
CA GLU A 335 -11.90 10.93 15.78
C GLU A 335 -11.24 12.28 15.45
N ASN A 336 -10.32 12.74 16.30
CA ASN A 336 -9.77 14.11 16.25
C ASN A 336 -8.32 14.19 15.80
N GLN A 337 -7.55 13.09 15.78
CA GLN A 337 -6.13 13.11 15.40
C GLN A 337 -5.81 12.19 14.22
N THR A 338 -6.14 10.90 14.31
CA THR A 338 -5.59 9.90 13.37
C THR A 338 -6.55 9.50 12.26
N ARG A 339 -7.87 9.51 12.50
CA ARG A 339 -8.90 9.00 11.58
C ARG A 339 -10.01 10.02 11.32
N LEU A 340 -9.61 11.22 10.89
CA LEU A 340 -10.54 12.34 10.68
C LEU A 340 -11.74 11.98 9.78
N GLY A 341 -12.95 12.26 10.29
CA GLY A 341 -14.22 11.88 9.67
C GLY A 341 -14.70 10.46 10.02
N GLY A 342 -13.97 9.76 10.89
CA GLY A 342 -14.36 8.47 11.44
C GLY A 342 -15.24 8.64 12.67
N HIS A 343 -15.96 7.57 13.01
CA HIS A 343 -16.76 7.50 14.22
C HIS A 343 -16.40 6.23 14.98
N TRP A 344 -15.90 6.38 16.20
CA TRP A 344 -15.38 5.29 17.04
C TRP A 344 -16.46 4.29 17.38
N ASP A 345 -17.62 4.75 17.89
CA ASP A 345 -18.66 3.82 18.36
C ASP A 345 -19.24 2.97 17.21
N PRO A 346 -19.52 3.52 16.01
CA PRO A 346 -19.84 2.70 14.84
C PRO A 346 -18.73 1.73 14.43
N LEU A 347 -17.46 2.14 14.45
CA LEU A 347 -16.33 1.25 14.17
C LEU A 347 -16.35 0.05 15.12
N ILE A 348 -16.36 0.30 16.44
CA ILE A 348 -16.35 -0.75 17.45
C ILE A 348 -17.52 -1.72 17.26
N LYS A 349 -18.74 -1.19 17.04
CA LYS A 349 -19.93 -2.02 16.78
C LYS A 349 -19.80 -2.88 15.52
N ASN A 350 -19.21 -2.35 14.46
CA ASN A 350 -18.99 -3.10 13.24
C ASN A 350 -17.96 -4.22 13.45
N VAL A 351 -16.82 -3.93 14.08
CA VAL A 351 -15.80 -4.95 14.38
C VAL A 351 -16.36 -6.04 15.29
N ASP A 352 -17.10 -5.66 16.35
CA ASP A 352 -17.80 -6.61 17.23
C ASP A 352 -18.78 -7.49 16.42
N TYR A 353 -19.52 -6.91 15.48
CA TYR A 353 -20.44 -7.68 14.64
C TYR A 353 -19.70 -8.68 13.76
N ILE A 354 -18.64 -8.26 13.05
CA ILE A 354 -17.84 -9.15 12.20
C ILE A 354 -17.24 -10.27 13.04
N PHE A 355 -16.61 -9.92 14.15
CA PHE A 355 -15.98 -10.87 15.06
C PHE A 355 -16.95 -11.92 15.61
N ASN A 356 -18.21 -11.57 15.85
CA ASN A 356 -19.20 -12.49 16.40
C ASN A 356 -19.98 -13.28 15.34
N ASN A 357 -19.96 -12.88 14.06
CA ASN A 357 -20.76 -13.50 12.99
C ASN A 357 -19.93 -14.21 11.92
N TYR A 358 -18.61 -14.07 11.93
CA TYR A 358 -17.74 -14.75 10.98
C TYR A 358 -17.54 -16.22 11.39
N ASN A 359 -18.06 -17.20 10.65
CA ASN A 359 -18.08 -18.59 11.11
C ASN A 359 -16.94 -19.48 10.57
N ASN A 360 -16.10 -19.00 9.65
CA ASN A 360 -15.01 -19.79 9.05
C ASN A 360 -13.65 -19.53 9.73
N TYR A 361 -13.61 -19.66 11.06
CA TYR A 361 -12.46 -19.28 11.89
C TYR A 361 -11.17 -20.06 11.59
N GLU A 362 -11.23 -21.20 10.87
CA GLU A 362 -10.04 -21.99 10.50
C GLU A 362 -9.12 -21.25 9.52
N LYS A 363 -9.67 -20.38 8.67
CA LYS A 363 -8.95 -19.64 7.64
C LYS A 363 -8.92 -18.12 7.87
N PHE A 364 -9.51 -17.64 8.96
CA PHE A 364 -9.81 -16.23 9.14
C PHE A 364 -8.87 -15.54 10.13
N HIS A 365 -8.11 -14.60 9.59
CA HIS A 365 -7.15 -13.79 10.32
C HIS A 365 -7.72 -12.39 10.53
N LEU A 366 -7.79 -11.93 11.77
CA LEU A 366 -8.31 -10.61 12.13
C LEU A 366 -7.20 -9.74 12.74
N ASN A 367 -6.69 -8.81 11.96
CA ASN A 367 -5.63 -7.91 12.45
C ASN A 367 -6.19 -6.53 12.76
N HIS A 368 -5.65 -5.92 13.80
CA HIS A 368 -6.01 -4.59 14.27
C HIS A 368 -4.78 -3.71 14.20
N ASN A 369 -4.68 -2.89 13.16
CA ASN A 369 -3.50 -2.11 12.85
C ASN A 369 -3.47 -0.78 13.60
N PHE A 370 -2.27 -0.45 14.05
CA PHE A 370 -1.93 0.79 14.72
C PHE A 370 -0.64 1.37 14.15
N VAL A 371 -0.76 2.47 13.41
CA VAL A 371 0.39 3.26 12.95
C VAL A 371 0.85 4.18 14.07
N VAL A 372 2.00 3.87 14.66
CA VAL A 372 2.62 4.59 15.77
C VAL A 372 3.21 5.92 15.29
N GLN A 373 2.83 6.99 15.96
CA GLN A 373 3.27 8.37 15.74
C GLN A 373 3.09 9.19 17.02
N THR A 374 3.62 10.42 17.03
CA THR A 374 3.63 11.31 18.20
C THR A 374 2.27 11.50 18.87
N CYS A 375 1.17 11.59 18.11
CA CYS A 375 -0.16 11.83 18.69
C CYS A 375 -0.82 10.60 19.33
N ASN A 376 -0.28 9.40 19.17
CA ASN A 376 -0.95 8.18 19.64
C ASN A 376 -0.06 7.17 20.38
N TYR A 377 1.27 7.32 20.38
CA TYR A 377 2.17 6.28 20.93
C TYR A 377 1.88 5.92 22.40
N LYS A 378 1.41 6.88 23.21
CA LYS A 378 1.04 6.66 24.62
C LYS A 378 -0.13 5.68 24.79
N GLU A 379 -0.93 5.48 23.73
CA GLU A 379 -2.09 4.60 23.72
C GLU A 379 -1.78 3.16 23.27
N ILE A 380 -0.51 2.83 22.94
CA ILE A 380 -0.11 1.47 22.54
C ILE A 380 -0.59 0.40 23.54
N PRO A 381 -0.38 0.55 24.87
CA PRO A 381 -0.83 -0.46 25.83
C PRO A 381 -2.36 -0.58 25.92
N ASP A 382 -3.08 0.55 25.84
CA ASP A 382 -4.54 0.60 25.90
C ASP A 382 -5.17 -0.05 24.66
N PHE A 383 -4.60 0.23 23.48
CA PHE A 383 -5.01 -0.39 22.24
C PHE A 383 -4.81 -1.92 22.26
N LEU A 384 -3.63 -2.39 22.70
CA LEU A 384 -3.35 -3.81 22.81
C LEU A 384 -4.32 -4.50 23.78
N GLN A 385 -4.56 -3.88 24.94
CA GLN A 385 -5.50 -4.40 25.91
C GLN A 385 -6.93 -4.49 25.34
N MET A 386 -7.39 -3.44 24.66
CA MET A 386 -8.71 -3.42 24.02
C MET A 386 -8.85 -4.56 23.00
N VAL A 387 -7.87 -4.73 22.12
CA VAL A 387 -7.89 -5.80 21.09
C VAL A 387 -7.98 -7.17 21.74
N VAL A 388 -7.15 -7.43 22.75
CA VAL A 388 -7.13 -8.72 23.46
C VAL A 388 -8.43 -9.00 24.19
N GLU A 389 -8.97 -8.02 24.91
CA GLU A 389 -10.18 -8.21 25.71
C GLU A 389 -11.45 -8.35 24.87
N ARG A 390 -11.51 -7.72 23.69
CA ARG A 390 -12.71 -7.73 22.83
C ARG A 390 -12.67 -8.79 21.73
N TRP A 391 -11.53 -8.95 21.08
CA TRP A 391 -11.43 -9.67 19.80
C TRP A 391 -10.44 -10.81 19.81
N VAL A 392 -9.95 -11.25 20.97
CA VAL A 392 -9.12 -12.46 21.08
C VAL A 392 -9.88 -13.52 21.86
N LYS A 393 -10.01 -14.72 21.26
CA LYS A 393 -10.63 -15.90 21.90
C LYS A 393 -9.75 -17.13 21.72
N PRO A 394 -9.75 -18.09 22.66
CA PRO A 394 -8.91 -19.30 22.56
C PRO A 394 -9.14 -20.15 21.30
N ASN A 395 -10.33 -20.07 20.69
CA ASN A 395 -10.72 -20.85 19.52
C ASN A 395 -10.54 -20.08 18.19
N ILE A 396 -10.03 -18.86 18.21
CA ILE A 396 -9.78 -18.06 17.01
C ILE A 396 -8.28 -18.06 16.78
N LYS A 397 -7.87 -18.64 15.65
CA LYS A 397 -6.46 -18.96 15.37
C LYS A 397 -5.58 -17.70 15.45
N GLU A 398 -6.01 -16.59 14.84
CA GLU A 398 -5.16 -15.42 14.63
C GLU A 398 -5.96 -14.11 14.64
N SER A 399 -6.30 -13.62 15.84
CA SER A 399 -6.73 -12.22 16.03
C SER A 399 -5.69 -11.50 16.89
N MET A 400 -5.10 -10.42 16.38
CA MET A 400 -3.97 -9.75 17.05
C MET A 400 -3.88 -8.26 16.76
N ALA A 401 -3.21 -7.52 17.65
CA ALA A 401 -2.84 -6.14 17.42
C ALA A 401 -1.54 -6.10 16.60
N THR A 402 -1.49 -5.28 15.56
CA THR A 402 -0.30 -5.11 14.73
C THR A 402 0.14 -3.66 14.76
N PHE A 403 1.42 -3.43 15.05
CA PHE A 403 2.02 -2.11 15.16
C PHE A 403 2.97 -1.85 14.00
N SER A 404 2.96 -0.62 13.49
CA SER A 404 3.90 -0.16 12.48
C SER A 404 4.27 1.30 12.72
N LEU A 405 5.50 1.68 12.41
CA LEU A 405 5.96 3.08 12.48
C LEU A 405 5.41 3.90 11.31
N ILE A 406 5.09 5.19 11.50
CA ILE A 406 4.63 6.07 10.40
C ILE A 406 5.69 6.17 9.28
N LEU A 407 5.23 6.18 8.03
CA LEU A 407 6.10 6.34 6.87
C LEU A 407 5.77 7.66 6.18
N ASP A 408 6.78 8.32 5.61
CA ASP A 408 6.55 9.53 4.84
C ASP A 408 6.07 9.19 3.43
N TRP A 409 4.82 9.49 3.11
CA TRP A 409 4.27 9.27 1.77
C TRP A 409 4.47 10.46 0.82
N GLY A 410 5.29 11.46 1.23
CA GLY A 410 5.63 12.64 0.45
C GLY A 410 4.59 13.76 0.50
N HIS A 411 3.55 13.62 1.34
CA HIS A 411 2.53 14.65 1.56
C HIS A 411 2.62 15.31 2.95
N MET A 412 3.46 14.78 3.84
CA MET A 412 3.60 15.30 5.21
C MET A 412 4.78 16.26 5.28
N SER A 413 4.52 17.54 5.55
CA SER A 413 5.57 18.51 5.81
C SER A 413 6.14 18.40 7.24
N ASP A 414 5.44 17.71 8.12
CA ASP A 414 5.73 17.56 9.55
C ASP A 414 6.15 16.12 9.91
N TYR A 415 6.67 15.35 8.95
CA TYR A 415 7.02 13.94 9.16
C TYR A 415 7.99 13.73 10.34
N ASP A 416 9.03 14.55 10.43
CA ASP A 416 10.03 14.45 11.51
C ASP A 416 9.43 14.67 12.89
N GLU A 417 8.39 15.50 13.01
CA GLU A 417 7.64 15.75 14.25
C GLU A 417 6.68 14.60 14.60
N ARG A 418 6.34 13.75 13.62
CA ARG A 418 5.46 12.57 13.82
C ARG A 418 6.25 11.30 14.09
N ALA A 419 7.49 11.24 13.60
CA ALA A 419 8.36 10.07 13.64
C ALA A 419 9.01 9.87 15.02
N ILE A 420 8.19 9.53 16.01
CA ILE A 420 8.55 9.41 17.43
C ILE A 420 9.75 8.48 17.73
N TRP A 421 10.04 7.51 16.86
CA TRP A 421 11.17 6.58 17.02
C TRP A 421 12.52 7.18 16.59
N LYS A 422 12.55 8.36 15.96
CA LYS A 422 13.82 9.04 15.68
C LYS A 422 14.49 9.43 16.99
N ASN A 423 15.77 9.11 17.13
CA ASN A 423 16.56 9.49 18.31
C ASN A 423 16.69 11.02 18.48
N THR A 424 16.43 11.80 17.42
CA THR A 424 16.36 13.26 17.44
C THR A 424 15.01 13.80 17.93
N HIS A 425 13.98 12.96 18.04
CA HIS A 425 12.65 13.38 18.46
C HIS A 425 12.62 13.65 19.98
N PRO A 426 12.04 14.78 20.45
CA PRO A 426 12.06 15.16 21.86
C PRO A 426 11.38 14.15 22.80
N GLU A 427 10.36 13.45 22.31
CA GLU A 427 9.64 12.40 23.06
C GLU A 427 10.17 10.97 22.81
N HIS A 428 11.35 10.78 22.20
CA HIS A 428 11.89 9.45 21.89
C HIS A 428 12.05 8.56 23.14
N GLU A 429 12.60 9.10 24.23
CA GLU A 429 12.78 8.34 25.47
C GLU A 429 11.43 8.04 26.15
N ASP A 430 10.43 8.91 26.00
CA ASP A 430 9.07 8.67 26.49
C ASP A 430 8.42 7.52 25.74
N PHE A 431 8.64 7.44 24.44
CA PHE A 431 8.21 6.30 23.63
C PHE A 431 8.83 4.99 24.09
N LEU A 432 10.15 4.95 24.33
CA LEU A 432 10.79 3.75 24.90
C LEU A 432 10.22 3.38 26.28
N ARG A 433 9.90 4.36 27.13
CA ARG A 433 9.24 4.11 28.42
C ARG A 433 7.85 3.50 28.27
N VAL A 434 7.05 3.96 27.30
CA VAL A 434 5.73 3.36 27.02
C VAL A 434 5.86 1.89 26.59
N LEU A 435 6.91 1.56 25.82
CA LEU A 435 7.17 0.18 25.40
C LEU A 435 7.53 -0.76 26.57
N GLN A 436 7.87 -0.23 27.75
CA GLN A 436 8.11 -1.01 28.96
C GLN A 436 6.82 -1.31 29.76
N ASP A 437 5.64 -0.84 29.34
CA ASP A 437 4.40 -1.09 30.05
C ASP A 437 4.15 -2.61 30.22
N PRO A 438 3.89 -3.11 31.45
CA PRO A 438 3.73 -4.53 31.73
C PRO A 438 2.66 -5.24 30.89
N ARG A 439 1.68 -4.51 30.36
CA ARG A 439 0.63 -5.05 29.49
C ARG A 439 1.20 -5.56 28.16
N LEU A 440 2.26 -4.96 27.64
CA LEU A 440 2.91 -5.39 26.39
C LEU A 440 3.56 -6.77 26.56
N MET A 441 4.13 -7.03 27.74
CA MET A 441 4.67 -8.36 28.08
C MET A 441 3.55 -9.35 28.37
N LYS A 442 2.54 -8.96 29.16
CA LYS A 442 1.36 -9.79 29.46
C LYS A 442 0.65 -10.29 28.18
N TYR A 443 0.56 -9.44 27.17
CA TYR A 443 -0.16 -9.70 25.93
C TYR A 443 0.75 -9.94 24.72
N ARG A 444 2.05 -10.21 24.94
CA ARG A 444 3.07 -10.33 23.87
C ARG A 444 2.70 -11.28 22.73
N ARG A 445 2.01 -12.39 23.03
CA ARG A 445 1.59 -13.40 22.04
C ARG A 445 0.46 -12.94 21.11
N TYR A 446 -0.17 -11.81 21.43
CA TYR A 446 -1.27 -11.21 20.67
C TYR A 446 -0.88 -9.87 20.03
N ALA A 447 0.42 -9.60 19.97
CA ALA A 447 0.99 -8.40 19.40
C ALA A 447 2.03 -8.79 18.33
N ASP A 448 1.82 -8.30 17.12
CA ASP A 448 2.85 -8.21 16.10
C ASP A 448 3.43 -6.79 16.13
N TYR A 449 4.70 -6.67 16.48
CA TYR A 449 5.38 -5.38 16.58
C TYR A 449 6.03 -4.95 15.26
N GLY A 450 6.04 -5.76 14.21
CA GLY A 450 6.56 -5.40 12.90
C GLY A 450 7.91 -4.68 12.94
N ASN A 451 7.99 -3.50 12.32
CA ASN A 451 9.19 -2.65 12.32
C ASN A 451 9.44 -1.89 13.64
N MET A 452 8.61 -2.08 14.67
CA MET A 452 8.82 -1.60 16.03
C MET A 452 9.60 -2.61 16.90
N THR A 453 9.77 -3.86 16.46
CA THR A 453 10.38 -4.95 17.25
C THR A 453 11.73 -4.56 17.88
N THR A 454 12.60 -3.91 17.13
CA THR A 454 13.91 -3.44 17.63
C THR A 454 13.81 -2.42 18.76
N PHE A 455 12.77 -1.58 18.76
CA PHE A 455 12.52 -0.60 19.82
C PHE A 455 11.95 -1.25 21.06
N VAL A 456 11.13 -2.29 20.91
CA VAL A 456 10.65 -3.12 22.04
C VAL A 456 11.85 -3.81 22.71
N GLU A 457 12.74 -4.42 21.93
CA GLU A 457 13.98 -5.03 22.44
C GLU A 457 14.91 -4.00 23.10
N GLN A 458 15.06 -2.81 22.51
CA GLN A 458 15.82 -1.71 23.08
C GLN A 458 15.25 -1.25 24.42
N ALA A 459 13.93 -1.11 24.51
CA ALA A 459 13.25 -0.69 25.73
C ALA A 459 13.48 -1.69 26.89
N HIS A 460 13.50 -2.99 26.61
CA HIS A 460 13.73 -4.03 27.62
C HIS A 460 15.20 -4.35 27.89
N SER A 461 16.13 -4.01 26.99
CA SER A 461 17.57 -4.21 27.20
C SER A 461 18.23 -3.11 28.04
N LYS A 462 17.66 -1.90 28.09
CA LYS A 462 18.13 -0.83 29.01
C LYS A 462 17.96 -1.18 30.50
N ASP A 463 17.19 -2.23 30.83
CA ASP A 463 16.99 -2.73 32.20
C ASP A 463 18.07 -3.73 32.68
N THR A 464 19.02 -4.14 31.83
CA THR A 464 20.19 -4.93 32.28
C THR A 464 21.32 -4.01 32.73
N GLY A 465 21.07 -3.26 33.81
CA GLY A 465 22.15 -2.77 34.67
C GLY A 465 22.97 -3.96 35.23
N PRO A 466 24.25 -3.75 35.59
CA PRO A 466 25.15 -4.83 35.96
C PRO A 466 24.72 -5.45 37.30
N GLY A 467 24.03 -6.58 37.24
CA GLY A 467 23.68 -7.32 38.43
C GLY A 467 22.59 -8.34 38.18
N TYR A 468 22.96 -9.46 37.56
CA TYR A 468 22.59 -10.81 37.98
C TYR A 468 23.51 -11.76 37.20
N THR A 469 24.70 -11.97 37.76
CA THR A 469 25.56 -13.12 37.48
C THR A 469 24.94 -14.40 38.03
#